data_AF-A0A381KJQ3-F1
#
_entry.id   AF-A0A381KJQ3-F1
#
_cell.length_a   1.000
_cell.length_b   1.000
_cell.length_c   1.000
_cell.angle_alpha   90.00
_cell.angle_beta   90.00
_cell.angle_gamma   90.00
#
_symmetry.space_group_name_H-M   'P 1'
#
loop_
_entity.id
_entity.type
_entity.pdbx_description
1 polymer ?
#
loop_
_entity_poly.entity_id
_entity_poly.type
_entity_poly.pdbx_seq_one_letter_code
_entity_poly.pdbx_strand_id
1 'polypeptide(L)'
;MNKKNLAILISGMMFFSSSSAIFADNTTKQERLIGKTRYETAVEVSKLGWVQSKTAIIVNGNSIQSALCANPFAKLKNAPILLVNNNSIENSTKAELKRLGVDNVYIVDSGNSISSKVENEIKSLNIKINKIVGNNIYEMSTNVLKEIDKIKKIENVAVVKWTKGTI
;
A
#
# COMPACT_ATOMS: atom_id res chain seq x y z
N MET A 1 -68.84 26.50 10.25
CA MET A 1 -67.69 27.42 10.14
C MET A 1 -67.85 28.51 11.20
N ASN A 2 -67.01 28.55 12.25
CA ASN A 2 -66.86 29.73 13.10
C ASN A 2 -65.44 29.78 13.70
N LYS A 3 -64.64 30.71 13.17
CA LYS A 3 -63.19 30.88 13.35
C LYS A 3 -62.87 31.93 14.42
N LYS A 4 -63.19 31.72 15.70
CA LYS A 4 -62.92 32.79 16.69
C LYS A 4 -62.17 32.46 17.97
N ASN A 5 -61.86 31.20 18.28
CA ASN A 5 -61.01 30.92 19.44
C ASN A 5 -59.65 30.39 19.00
N LEU A 6 -58.94 31.30 18.34
CA LEU A 6 -57.50 31.35 18.20
C LEU A 6 -56.92 31.86 19.54
N ALA A 7 -55.79 31.30 19.97
CA ALA A 7 -54.95 31.72 21.09
C ALA A 7 -55.31 31.19 22.50
N ILE A 8 -54.91 29.95 22.79
CA ILE A 8 -54.09 29.63 23.99
C ILE A 8 -52.99 28.68 23.52
N LEU A 9 -52.08 29.26 22.76
CA LEU A 9 -50.77 28.73 22.43
C LEU A 9 -49.82 29.21 23.54
N ILE A 10 -48.96 28.31 24.03
CA ILE A 10 -47.68 28.64 24.68
C ILE A 10 -47.78 29.08 26.16
N SER A 11 -47.94 28.13 27.08
CA SER A 11 -47.46 28.30 28.48
C SER A 11 -47.18 26.98 29.21
N GLY A 12 -47.63 25.84 28.69
CA GLY A 12 -47.54 24.56 29.41
C GLY A 12 -46.55 23.53 28.87
N MET A 13 -45.88 23.78 27.74
CA MET A 13 -44.85 22.86 27.24
C MET A 13 -43.54 23.21 27.92
N MET A 14 -43.34 22.62 29.10
CA MET A 14 -42.02 22.39 29.67
C MET A 14 -41.09 21.95 28.53
N PHE A 15 -40.11 22.79 28.23
CA PHE A 15 -38.90 22.42 27.54
C PHE A 15 -38.21 21.32 28.37
N PHE A 16 -38.64 20.07 28.20
CA PHE A 16 -37.72 18.95 28.35
C PHE A 16 -36.83 18.97 27.11
N SER A 17 -35.85 19.88 27.11
CA SER A 17 -34.66 19.66 26.30
C SER A 17 -33.95 18.48 26.95
N SER A 18 -34.27 17.26 26.50
CA SER A 18 -33.32 16.17 26.66
C SER A 18 -32.09 16.60 25.87
N SER A 19 -31.11 17.17 26.56
CA SER A 19 -29.75 17.23 26.04
C SER A 19 -29.37 15.78 25.79
N SER A 20 -29.49 15.31 24.55
CA SER A 20 -28.76 14.13 24.14
C SER A 20 -27.30 14.50 24.34
N ALA A 21 -26.64 13.86 25.29
CA ALA A 21 -25.19 13.85 25.30
C ALA A 21 -24.79 13.19 23.98
N ILE A 22 -24.37 13.99 22.99
CA ILE A 22 -23.67 13.48 21.83
C ILE A 22 -22.31 13.06 22.36
N PHE A 23 -22.21 11.82 22.82
CA PHE A 23 -20.91 11.21 23.05
C PHE A 23 -20.26 11.11 21.67
N ALA A 24 -19.16 11.83 21.46
CA ALA A 24 -18.28 11.52 20.36
C ALA A 24 -17.89 10.05 20.52
N ASP A 25 -18.24 9.22 19.54
CA ASP A 25 -17.76 7.85 19.45
C ASP A 25 -16.26 7.92 19.20
N ASN A 26 -15.49 8.03 20.28
CA ASN A 26 -14.03 8.02 20.27
C ASN A 26 -13.48 6.61 20.04
N THR A 27 -14.29 5.65 19.59
CA THR A 27 -13.76 4.42 19.03
C THR A 27 -13.23 4.72 17.63
N THR A 28 -11.99 5.23 17.57
CA THR A 28 -11.21 5.08 16.35
C THR A 28 -11.15 3.59 16.07
N LYS A 29 -11.84 3.13 15.02
CA LYS A 29 -11.78 1.75 14.56
C LYS A 29 -10.33 1.43 14.19
N GLN A 30 -9.60 0.88 15.15
CA GLN A 30 -8.19 0.53 14.98
C GLN A 30 -8.14 -0.79 14.20
N GLU A 31 -8.02 -0.68 12.88
CA GLU A 31 -7.81 -1.84 12.04
C GLU A 31 -6.32 -2.19 12.02
N ARG A 32 -5.96 -3.34 12.59
CA ARG A 32 -4.59 -3.85 12.57
C ARG A 32 -4.38 -4.65 11.29
N LEU A 33 -3.54 -4.14 10.40
CA LEU A 33 -3.10 -4.87 9.20
C LEU A 33 -1.92 -5.76 9.56
N ILE A 34 -2.18 -7.03 9.84
CA ILE A 34 -1.15 -7.99 10.21
C ILE A 34 -1.43 -9.36 9.61
N GLY A 35 -0.38 -9.97 9.06
CA GLY A 35 -0.34 -11.39 8.71
C GLY A 35 0.63 -12.15 9.61
N LYS A 36 0.66 -13.48 9.51
CA LYS A 36 1.59 -14.30 10.30
C LYS A 36 3.05 -14.09 9.88
N THR A 37 3.24 -13.66 8.64
CA THR A 37 4.54 -13.38 8.04
C THR A 37 4.56 -11.96 7.46
N ARG A 38 5.76 -11.46 7.12
CA ARG A 38 5.92 -10.19 6.39
C ARG A 38 5.22 -10.22 5.03
N TYR A 39 5.17 -11.39 4.39
CA TYR A 39 4.49 -11.61 3.11
C TYR A 39 2.98 -11.44 3.26
N GLU A 40 2.38 -12.10 4.25
CA GLU A 40 0.95 -11.95 4.53
C GLU A 40 0.60 -10.53 5.01
N THR A 41 1.48 -9.88 5.77
CA THR A 41 1.25 -8.49 6.19
C THR A 41 1.22 -7.55 4.99
N ALA A 42 2.11 -7.73 4.01
CA ALA A 42 2.07 -6.98 2.74
C ALA A 42 0.76 -7.24 1.98
N VAL A 43 0.23 -8.46 2.03
CA VAL A 43 -1.08 -8.81 1.46
C VAL A 43 -2.22 -8.08 2.19
N GLU A 44 -2.22 -8.01 3.52
CA GLU A 44 -3.27 -7.27 4.26
C GLU A 44 -3.22 -5.76 3.96
N VAL A 45 -2.02 -5.18 3.84
CA VAL A 45 -1.86 -3.79 3.39
C VAL A 45 -2.39 -3.60 1.96
N SER A 46 -2.13 -4.56 1.08
CA SER A 46 -2.63 -4.56 -0.30
C SER A 46 -4.17 -4.62 -0.35
N LYS A 47 -4.80 -5.47 0.45
CA LYS A 47 -6.27 -5.57 0.53
C LYS A 47 -6.92 -4.29 1.02
N LEU A 48 -6.29 -3.57 1.96
CA LEU A 48 -6.80 -2.29 2.42
C LEU A 48 -6.77 -1.23 1.31
N GLY A 49 -5.67 -1.14 0.56
CA GLY A 49 -5.49 -0.07 -0.42
C GLY A 49 -6.09 -0.35 -1.79
N TRP A 50 -6.29 -1.62 -2.16
CA TRP A 50 -6.61 -2.01 -3.54
C TRP A 50 -7.63 -3.15 -3.62
N VAL A 51 -8.78 -2.86 -4.21
CA VAL A 51 -9.71 -3.90 -4.68
C VAL A 51 -9.12 -4.62 -5.90
N GLN A 52 -8.54 -3.86 -6.83
CA GLN A 52 -7.85 -4.35 -8.02
C GLN A 52 -6.60 -3.50 -8.29
N SER A 53 -5.61 -4.08 -8.96
CA SER A 53 -4.45 -3.34 -9.48
C SER A 53 -3.83 -4.09 -10.65
N LYS A 54 -3.67 -3.41 -11.80
CA LYS A 54 -2.99 -3.99 -12.97
C LYS A 54 -1.48 -4.07 -12.78
N THR A 55 -0.93 -3.18 -11.97
CA THR A 55 0.49 -3.16 -11.64
C THR A 55 0.73 -3.54 -10.18
N ALA A 56 1.76 -4.32 -9.91
CA ALA A 56 2.30 -4.48 -8.57
C ALA A 56 3.82 -4.25 -8.56
N ILE A 57 4.35 -3.80 -7.43
CA ILE A 57 5.79 -3.66 -7.23
C ILE A 57 6.26 -4.87 -6.43
N ILE A 58 7.27 -5.57 -6.95
CA ILE A 58 7.84 -6.77 -6.32
C ILE A 58 9.21 -6.41 -5.75
N VAL A 59 9.38 -6.72 -4.46
CA VAL A 59 10.66 -6.57 -3.77
C VAL A 59 10.97 -7.82 -2.96
N ASN A 60 12.25 -8.06 -2.71
CA ASN A 60 12.66 -9.15 -1.85
C ASN A 60 12.30 -8.82 -0.39
N GLY A 61 11.59 -9.72 0.28
CA GLY A 61 11.19 -9.56 1.68
C GLY A 61 12.36 -9.38 2.65
N ASN A 62 13.57 -9.79 2.28
CA ASN A 62 14.80 -9.61 3.06
C ASN A 62 15.57 -8.31 2.73
N SER A 63 15.17 -7.59 1.67
CA SER A 63 15.80 -6.32 1.26
C SER A 63 14.94 -5.12 1.67
N ILE A 64 15.12 -4.68 2.91
CA ILE A 64 14.43 -3.50 3.46
C ILE A 64 14.78 -2.24 2.63
N GLN A 65 16.00 -2.18 2.10
CA GLN A 65 16.50 -1.03 1.33
C GLN A 65 15.79 -0.91 -0.01
N SER A 66 15.58 -2.04 -0.71
CA SER A 66 14.81 -2.08 -1.95
C SER A 66 13.37 -1.67 -1.72
N ALA A 67 12.73 -2.19 -0.66
CA ALA A 67 11.36 -1.82 -0.31
C ALA A 67 11.22 -0.32 0.01
N LEU A 68 12.16 0.25 0.75
CA LEU A 68 12.16 1.67 1.11
C LEU A 68 12.30 2.56 -0.14
N CYS A 69 13.26 2.24 -1.03
CA CYS A 69 13.48 3.02 -2.25
C CYS A 69 12.31 2.90 -3.24
N ALA A 70 11.63 1.76 -3.28
CA ALA A 70 10.52 1.52 -4.19
C ALA A 70 9.26 2.33 -3.86
N ASN A 71 9.08 2.79 -2.62
CA ASN A 71 7.82 3.37 -2.14
C ASN A 71 7.33 4.60 -2.93
N PRO A 72 8.16 5.63 -3.24
CA PRO A 72 7.71 6.76 -4.05
C PRO A 72 7.27 6.34 -5.45
N PHE A 73 7.98 5.38 -6.07
CA PHE A 73 7.60 4.84 -7.37
C PHE A 73 6.29 4.04 -7.32
N ALA A 74 6.10 3.21 -6.29
CA ALA A 74 4.86 2.47 -6.04
C ALA A 74 3.66 3.42 -5.91
N LYS A 75 3.85 4.52 -5.16
CA LYS A 75 2.83 5.56 -5.00
C LYS A 75 2.46 6.22 -6.34
N LEU A 76 3.45 6.56 -7.17
CA LEU A 76 3.20 7.14 -8.50
C LEU A 76 2.49 6.17 -9.45
N LYS A 77 2.79 4.87 -9.35
CA LYS A 77 2.07 3.82 -10.10
C LYS A 77 0.72 3.46 -9.50
N ASN A 78 0.34 4.02 -8.35
CA ASN A 78 -0.82 3.62 -7.57
C ASN A 78 -0.90 2.09 -7.40
N ALA A 79 0.22 1.46 -7.04
CA ALA A 79 0.37 0.01 -7.03
C ALA A 79 0.82 -0.48 -5.64
N PRO A 80 0.36 -1.65 -5.18
CA PRO A 80 0.83 -2.26 -3.94
C PRO A 80 2.27 -2.75 -4.08
N ILE A 81 3.01 -2.73 -2.98
CA ILE A 81 4.29 -3.44 -2.83
C ILE A 81 3.99 -4.81 -2.25
N LEU A 82 4.37 -5.86 -2.97
CA LEU A 82 4.29 -7.25 -2.52
C LEU A 82 5.69 -7.84 -2.39
N LEU A 83 5.82 -8.78 -1.44
CA LEU A 83 7.10 -9.35 -1.07
C LEU A 83 7.28 -10.76 -1.66
N VAL A 84 8.51 -11.09 -2.03
CA VAL A 84 8.94 -12.44 -2.45
C VAL A 84 10.20 -12.88 -1.71
N ASN A 85 10.49 -14.18 -1.66
CA ASN A 85 11.79 -14.66 -1.19
C ASN A 85 12.82 -14.59 -2.33
N ASN A 86 14.10 -14.85 -2.01
CA ASN A 86 15.17 -14.86 -3.01
C ASN A 86 14.89 -15.85 -4.17
N ASN A 87 14.32 -17.02 -3.84
CA ASN A 87 14.19 -18.16 -4.77
C ASN A 87 12.78 -18.75 -4.86
N SER A 88 11.78 -18.06 -4.31
CA SER A 88 10.40 -18.53 -4.32
C SER A 88 9.40 -17.41 -4.08
N ILE A 89 8.16 -17.64 -4.50
CA ILE A 89 7.02 -16.76 -4.21
C ILE A 89 6.09 -17.49 -3.25
N GLU A 90 5.82 -16.88 -2.10
CA GLU A 90 4.86 -17.41 -1.14
C GLU A 90 3.46 -17.54 -1.76
N ASN A 91 2.70 -18.54 -1.33
CA ASN A 91 1.35 -18.76 -1.83
C ASN A 91 0.43 -17.57 -1.56
N SER A 92 0.63 -16.85 -0.44
CA SER A 92 -0.09 -15.61 -0.12
C SER A 92 0.14 -14.53 -1.17
N THR A 93 1.40 -14.29 -1.56
CA THR A 93 1.74 -13.33 -2.61
C THR A 93 1.18 -13.75 -3.97
N LYS A 94 1.26 -15.03 -4.34
CA LYS A 94 0.67 -15.52 -5.61
C LYS A 94 -0.84 -15.35 -5.65
N ALA A 95 -1.52 -15.67 -4.55
CA ALA A 95 -2.97 -15.48 -4.43
C ALA A 95 -3.33 -14.00 -4.55
N GLU A 96 -2.56 -13.10 -3.94
CA GLU A 96 -2.81 -11.66 -4.00
C GLU A 96 -2.60 -11.07 -5.39
N LEU A 97 -1.53 -11.49 -6.10
CA LEU A 97 -1.32 -11.11 -7.50
C LEU A 97 -2.52 -11.49 -8.39
N LYS A 98 -3.09 -12.69 -8.16
CA LYS A 98 -4.29 -13.15 -8.86
C LYS A 98 -5.53 -12.37 -8.46
N ARG A 99 -5.75 -12.15 -7.15
CA ARG A 99 -6.90 -11.42 -6.62
C ARG A 99 -6.98 -10.00 -7.19
N LEU A 100 -5.85 -9.31 -7.26
CA LEU A 100 -5.74 -7.96 -7.81
C LEU A 100 -5.93 -7.90 -9.33
N GLY A 101 -5.80 -9.03 -10.04
CA GLY A 101 -5.82 -9.06 -11.50
C GLY A 101 -4.60 -8.38 -12.13
N VAL A 102 -3.42 -8.54 -11.50
CA VAL A 102 -2.14 -7.98 -11.97
C VAL A 102 -1.75 -8.60 -13.29
N ASP A 103 -1.37 -7.78 -14.26
CA ASP A 103 -0.82 -8.20 -15.56
C ASP A 103 0.60 -7.65 -15.80
N ASN A 104 1.07 -6.76 -14.94
CA ASN A 104 2.39 -6.16 -15.01
C ASN A 104 3.03 -6.02 -13.62
N VAL A 105 4.30 -6.35 -13.49
CA VAL A 105 5.08 -6.09 -12.28
C VAL A 105 6.34 -5.30 -12.58
N TYR A 106 6.75 -4.51 -11.59
CA TYR A 106 8.11 -3.94 -11.53
C TYR A 106 8.86 -4.63 -10.41
N ILE A 107 9.93 -5.36 -10.75
CA ILE A 107 10.87 -5.91 -9.78
C ILE A 107 11.87 -4.81 -9.43
N VAL A 108 11.86 -4.38 -8.17
CA VAL A 108 12.83 -3.42 -7.64
C VAL A 108 13.81 -4.18 -6.75
N ASP A 109 15.06 -4.30 -7.21
CA ASP A 109 16.04 -5.17 -6.56
C ASP A 109 17.47 -4.63 -6.65
N SER A 110 18.29 -4.93 -5.64
CA SER A 110 19.70 -4.59 -5.61
C SER A 110 20.53 -5.86 -5.43
N GLY A 111 21.57 -6.03 -6.26
CA GLY A 111 22.49 -7.16 -6.14
C GLY A 111 21.89 -8.51 -6.54
N ASN A 112 20.86 -8.53 -7.39
CA ASN A 112 20.20 -9.74 -7.88
C ASN A 112 19.72 -10.67 -6.77
N SER A 113 19.13 -10.10 -5.72
CA SER A 113 18.59 -10.86 -4.59
C SER A 113 17.36 -11.70 -4.98
N ILE A 114 16.68 -11.35 -6.06
CA ILE A 114 15.56 -12.11 -6.66
C ILE A 114 16.10 -12.92 -7.84
N SER A 115 15.99 -14.24 -7.75
CA SER A 115 16.50 -15.14 -8.78
C SER A 115 15.59 -15.26 -10.00
N SER A 116 16.16 -15.79 -11.09
CA SER A 116 15.43 -16.14 -12.31
C SER A 116 14.29 -17.14 -12.07
N LYS A 117 14.36 -17.96 -11.00
CA LYS A 117 13.27 -18.86 -10.62
C LYS A 117 12.01 -18.09 -10.27
N VAL A 118 12.13 -17.02 -9.47
CA VAL A 118 11.02 -16.13 -9.13
C VAL A 118 10.49 -15.44 -10.37
N GLU A 119 11.37 -14.94 -11.25
CA GLU A 119 10.95 -14.32 -12.51
C GLU A 119 10.15 -15.30 -13.39
N ASN A 120 10.59 -16.56 -13.46
CA ASN A 120 9.90 -17.59 -14.23
C ASN A 120 8.55 -17.95 -13.61
N GLU A 121 8.44 -18.00 -12.28
CA GLU A 121 7.17 -18.18 -11.57
C GLU A 121 6.20 -17.01 -11.83
N ILE A 122 6.67 -15.77 -11.90
CA ILE A 122 5.83 -14.62 -12.26
C ILE A 122 5.37 -14.72 -13.72
N LYS A 123 6.28 -15.05 -14.64
CA LYS A 123 5.95 -15.20 -16.07
C LYS A 123 4.93 -16.32 -16.31
N SER A 124 4.99 -17.42 -15.56
CA SER A 124 4.02 -18.52 -15.68
C SER A 124 2.61 -18.14 -15.21
N LEU A 125 2.47 -17.05 -14.46
CA LEU A 125 1.19 -16.42 -14.15
C LEU A 125 0.68 -15.49 -15.27
N ASN A 126 1.37 -15.44 -16.42
CA ASN A 126 1.09 -14.55 -17.55
C ASN A 126 1.22 -13.06 -17.20
N ILE A 127 2.15 -12.73 -16.29
CA ILE A 127 2.43 -11.37 -15.82
C ILE A 127 3.71 -10.86 -16.50
N LYS A 128 3.66 -9.64 -17.05
CA LYS A 128 4.82 -8.97 -17.65
C LYS A 128 5.76 -8.47 -16.56
N ILE A 129 7.08 -8.62 -16.76
CA ILE A 129 8.10 -8.17 -15.81
C ILE A 129 8.88 -6.99 -16.39
N ASN A 130 8.94 -5.92 -15.62
CA ASN A 130 9.90 -4.82 -15.81
C ASN A 130 10.87 -4.84 -14.64
N LYS A 131 12.15 -4.52 -14.89
CA LYS A 131 13.19 -4.57 -13.86
C LYS A 131 13.75 -3.18 -13.61
N ILE A 132 13.74 -2.76 -12.35
CA ILE A 132 14.44 -1.58 -11.85
C ILE A 132 15.51 -2.10 -10.89
N VAL A 133 16.68 -2.41 -11.45
CA VAL A 133 17.73 -3.11 -10.72
C VAL A 133 19.03 -2.34 -10.72
N GLY A 134 19.90 -2.62 -9.76
CA GLY A 134 21.28 -2.13 -9.72
C GLY A 134 22.20 -3.13 -9.02
N ASN A 135 23.50 -3.03 -9.25
CA ASN A 135 24.49 -3.91 -8.61
C ASN A 135 24.56 -3.70 -7.10
N ASN A 136 24.18 -2.51 -6.63
CA ASN A 136 24.09 -2.13 -5.23
C ASN A 136 22.89 -1.19 -5.01
N ILE A 137 22.64 -0.84 -3.74
CA ILE A 137 21.49 0.00 -3.36
C ILE A 137 21.54 1.42 -3.95
N TYR A 138 22.73 1.97 -4.20
CA TYR A 138 22.91 3.33 -4.71
C TYR A 138 22.59 3.39 -6.21
N GLU A 139 23.02 2.38 -6.95
CA GLU A 139 22.67 2.24 -8.36
C GLU A 139 21.17 1.96 -8.52
N MET A 140 20.62 1.05 -7.69
CA MET A 140 19.19 0.76 -7.70
C MET A 140 18.36 2.01 -7.36
N SER A 141 18.72 2.79 -6.33
CA SER A 141 17.98 4.01 -5.97
C SER A 141 18.06 5.07 -7.07
N THR A 142 19.21 5.20 -7.74
CA THR A 142 19.37 6.08 -8.91
C THR A 142 18.48 5.62 -10.07
N ASN A 143 18.39 4.32 -10.33
CA ASN A 143 17.54 3.77 -11.38
C ASN A 143 16.05 3.95 -11.05
N VAL A 144 15.65 3.82 -9.78
CA VAL A 144 14.29 4.18 -9.35
C VAL A 144 14.00 5.67 -9.61
N LEU A 145 14.93 6.58 -9.29
CA LEU A 145 14.77 8.01 -9.58
C LEU A 145 14.61 8.27 -11.08
N LYS A 146 15.38 7.60 -11.95
CA LYS A 146 15.21 7.72 -13.41
C LYS A 146 13.81 7.29 -13.86
N GLU A 147 13.26 6.22 -13.30
CA GLU A 147 11.90 5.77 -13.61
C GLU A 147 10.83 6.74 -13.09
N ILE A 148 11.07 7.37 -11.93
CA ILE A 148 10.20 8.42 -11.39
C ILE A 148 10.21 9.65 -12.32
N ASP A 149 11.38 10.09 -12.76
CA ASP A 149 11.54 11.30 -13.59
C ASP A 149 10.83 11.19 -14.95
N LYS A 150 10.74 9.96 -15.50
CA LYS A 150 9.94 9.67 -16.70
C LYS A 150 8.44 9.89 -16.51
N ILE A 151 7.94 9.85 -15.27
CA ILE A 151 6.51 9.96 -14.94
C ILE A 151 6.20 11.38 -14.46
N LYS A 152 7.05 11.93 -13.59
CA LYS A 152 6.90 13.24 -12.99
C LYS A 152 8.27 13.84 -12.71
N LYS A 153 8.45 15.10 -13.12
CA LYS A 153 9.65 15.88 -12.80
C LYS A 153 9.92 15.87 -11.29
N ILE A 154 11.16 15.53 -10.92
CA ILE A 154 11.59 15.47 -9.52
C ILE A 154 11.85 16.89 -9.00
N GLU A 155 11.18 17.26 -7.91
CA GLU A 155 11.35 18.56 -7.24
C GLU A 155 12.09 18.43 -5.91
N ASN A 156 11.90 17.30 -5.20
CA ASN A 156 12.44 17.06 -3.87
C ASN A 156 13.04 15.66 -3.79
N VAL A 157 14.17 15.53 -3.08
CA VAL A 157 14.85 14.25 -2.84
C VAL A 157 15.15 14.10 -1.36
N ALA A 158 14.80 12.96 -0.78
CA ALA A 158 15.22 12.58 0.57
C ALA A 158 16.49 11.71 0.46
N VAL A 159 17.57 12.13 1.12
CA VAL A 159 18.84 11.39 1.16
C VAL A 159 18.98 10.73 2.52
N VAL A 160 19.24 9.42 2.51
CA VAL A 160 19.40 8.61 3.73
C VAL A 160 20.75 7.91 3.68
N LYS A 161 21.50 7.94 4.78
CA LYS A 161 22.72 7.16 4.93
C LYS A 161 22.34 5.71 5.23
N TRP A 162 22.71 4.80 4.33
CA TRP A 162 22.60 3.38 4.60
C TRP A 162 23.87 2.88 5.31
N THR A 163 23.71 2.37 6.54
CA THR A 163 24.77 1.64 7.25
C THR A 163 24.23 0.27 7.61
N LYS A 164 24.95 -0.80 7.23
CA LYS A 164 24.67 -2.13 7.76
C LYS A 164 25.08 -2.10 9.23
N GLY A 165 24.11 -2.04 10.14
CA GLY A 165 24.40 -2.05 11.56
C GLY A 165 25.19 -3.32 11.91
N THR A 166 26.40 -3.15 12.43
CA THR A 166 27.03 -4.18 13.26
C THR A 166 26.27 -4.17 14.57
N ILE A 167 25.40 -5.17 14.74
CA ILE A 167 24.92 -5.59 16.06
C ILE A 167 25.96 -6.49 16.70
#